data_AF-A0A9D9IK87-F1
#
_entry.id   AF-A0A9D9IK87-F1
#
_cell.length_a   1.000
_cell.length_b   1.000
_cell.length_c   1.000
_cell.angle_alpha   90.00
_cell.angle_beta   90.00
_cell.angle_gamma   90.00
#
_symmetry.space_group_name_H-M   'P 1'
#
loop_
_entity.id
_entity.type
_entity.pdbx_description
1 polymer ?
#
loop_
_entity_poly.entity_id
_entity_poly.type
_entity_poly.pdbx_seq_one_letter_code
_entity_poly.pdbx_strand_id
1 'polypeptide(L)'
;MYIENNDTPGSPFEWYELGVSLRRNEQFGEAINAFRKAEEEAVRIMEENSGLRYLDDRLDMEELRSLRDRASASIELILRIRGFVNKDLMNP
;
A
#
# COMPACT_ATOMS: atom_id res chain seq x y z
N MET A 1 1.36 -20.40 -18.50
CA MET A 1 1.54 -20.62 -17.06
C MET A 1 2.92 -20.11 -16.71
N TYR A 2 3.04 -18.87 -16.28
CA TYR A 2 4.30 -18.33 -15.77
C TYR A 2 4.08 -18.07 -14.29
N ILE A 3 4.69 -18.92 -13.47
CA ILE A 3 4.89 -18.65 -12.05
C ILE A 3 6.19 -17.85 -12.02
N GLU A 4 6.08 -16.53 -12.06
CA GLU A 4 7.21 -15.68 -11.70
C GLU A 4 7.28 -15.64 -10.17
N ASN A 5 8.15 -16.50 -9.64
CA ASN A 5 8.80 -16.22 -8.36
C ASN A 5 9.70 -14.99 -8.59
N ASN A 6 9.22 -13.80 -8.22
CA ASN A 6 10.00 -12.57 -8.32
C ASN A 6 9.93 -11.85 -6.97
N ASP A 7 11.02 -11.94 -6.20
CA ASP A 7 11.39 -11.01 -5.13
C ASP A 7 11.69 -9.60 -5.71
N THR A 8 10.84 -9.09 -6.59
CA THR A 8 10.92 -7.73 -7.09
C THR A 8 10.27 -6.79 -6.07
N PRO A 9 10.93 -5.69 -5.67
CA PRO A 9 10.27 -4.64 -4.92
C PRO A 9 9.18 -4.05 -5.83
N GLY A 10 7.94 -4.47 -5.59
CA GLY A 10 6.82 -4.06 -6.41
C GLY A 10 6.60 -2.55 -6.32
N SER A 11 6.13 -1.95 -7.40
CA SER A 11 5.50 -0.63 -7.39
C SER A 11 4.43 -0.54 -6.29
N PRO A 12 4.05 0.67 -5.83
CA PRO A 12 2.97 0.83 -4.86
C PRO A 12 1.68 0.09 -5.26
N PHE A 13 1.39 0.01 -6.56
CA PHE A 13 0.25 -0.70 -7.13
C PHE A 13 0.33 -2.21 -6.96
N GLU A 14 1.50 -2.81 -7.17
CA GLU A 14 1.68 -4.25 -7.01
C GLU A 14 1.55 -4.68 -5.53
N TRP A 15 2.08 -3.87 -4.61
CA TRP A 15 1.87 -4.10 -3.17
C TRP A 15 0.40 -3.98 -2.78
N TYR A 16 -0.33 -3.02 -3.37
CA TYR A 16 -1.76 -2.87 -3.14
C TYR A 16 -2.56 -4.08 -3.65
N GLU A 17 -2.31 -4.52 -4.88
CA GLU A 17 -2.97 -5.69 -5.47
C GLU A 17 -2.66 -6.98 -4.70
N LEU A 18 -1.42 -7.14 -4.22
CA LEU A 18 -1.06 -8.22 -3.32
C LEU A 18 -1.89 -8.16 -2.03
N GLY A 19 -2.01 -6.98 -1.41
CA GLY A 19 -2.85 -6.77 -0.23
C GLY A 19 -4.32 -7.14 -0.46
N VAL A 20 -4.87 -6.80 -1.63
CA VAL A 20 -6.24 -7.17 -2.03
C VAL A 20 -6.37 -8.69 -2.17
N SER A 21 -5.41 -9.36 -2.81
CA SER A 21 -5.39 -10.81 -2.98
C SER A 21 -5.32 -11.54 -1.63
N LEU A 22 -4.39 -11.13 -0.77
CA LEU A 22 -4.22 -11.68 0.57
C LEU A 22 -5.46 -11.46 1.44
N ARG A 23 -6.10 -10.29 1.36
CA ARG A 23 -7.36 -10.01 2.07
C ARG A 23 -8.49 -10.93 1.60
N ARG A 24 -8.59 -11.19 0.28
CA ARG A 24 -9.59 -12.13 -0.28
C ARG A 24 -9.35 -13.57 0.18
N ASN A 25 -8.10 -13.95 0.41
CA ASN A 25 -7.71 -15.23 0.98
C ASN A 25 -7.73 -15.26 2.52
N GLU A 26 -8.29 -14.22 3.17
CA GLU A 26 -8.36 -14.10 4.64
C GLU A 26 -7.00 -14.08 5.35
N GLN A 27 -5.91 -13.84 4.61
CA GLN A 27 -4.55 -13.67 5.11
C GLN A 27 -4.35 -12.23 5.60
N PHE A 28 -5.13 -11.82 6.60
CA PHE A 28 -5.26 -10.42 7.00
C PHE A 28 -3.97 -9.79 7.52
N GLY A 29 -3.11 -10.54 8.23
CA GLY A 29 -1.83 -10.01 8.72
C GLY A 29 -0.87 -9.67 7.58
N GLU A 30 -0.79 -10.55 6.59
CA GLU A 30 0.02 -10.33 5.38
C GLU A 30 -0.60 -9.23 4.50
N ALA A 31 -1.94 -9.17 4.42
CA ALA A 31 -2.64 -8.10 3.71
C ALA A 31 -2.32 -6.72 4.29
N ILE A 32 -2.34 -6.56 5.62
CA ILE A 32 -1.94 -5.30 6.28
C ILE A 32 -0.50 -4.94 5.95
N ASN A 33 0.42 -5.92 6.00
CA ASN A 33 1.83 -5.67 5.66
C ASN A 33 2.00 -5.23 4.19
N ALA A 34 1.25 -5.83 3.26
CA ALA A 34 1.29 -5.45 1.85
C ALA A 34 0.70 -4.04 1.63
N PHE A 35 -0.44 -3.72 2.24
CA PHE A 35 -1.01 -2.36 2.16
C PHE A 35 -0.07 -1.30 2.75
N ARG A 36 0.60 -1.60 3.86
CA ARG A 36 1.56 -0.67 4.47
C ARG A 36 2.77 -0.40 3.56
N LYS A 37 3.31 -1.44 2.92
CA LYS A 37 4.38 -1.26 1.92
C LYS A 37 3.93 -0.39 0.74
N ALA A 38 2.67 -0.55 0.30
CA ALA A 38 2.08 0.30 -0.73
C ALA A 38 2.05 1.78 -0.31
N GLU A 39 1.68 2.07 0.95
CA GLU A 39 1.70 3.44 1.49
C GLU A 39 3.14 4.00 1.58
N GLU A 40 4.07 3.22 2.12
CA GLU A 40 5.47 3.62 2.31
C GLU A 40 6.13 3.98 0.96
N GLU A 41 5.98 3.14 -0.06
CA GLU A 41 6.54 3.42 -1.39
C GLU A 41 5.81 4.56 -2.10
N ALA A 42 4.49 4.70 -1.94
CA ALA A 42 3.75 5.82 -2.50
C ALA A 42 4.22 7.16 -1.91
N VAL A 43 4.40 7.22 -0.58
CA VAL A 43 4.92 8.41 0.11
C VAL A 43 6.34 8.70 -0.36
N ARG A 44 7.21 7.68 -0.44
CA ARG A 44 8.57 7.84 -0.92
C ARG A 44 8.64 8.44 -2.33
N ILE A 45 7.87 7.92 -3.27
CA ILE A 45 7.80 8.45 -4.64
C ILE A 45 7.27 9.89 -4.63
N MET A 46 6.26 10.19 -3.80
CA MET A 46 5.73 11.54 -3.66
C MET A 46 6.76 12.53 -3.10
N GLU A 47 7.57 12.10 -2.13
CA GLU A 47 8.64 12.90 -1.50
C GLU A 47 9.81 13.12 -2.46
N GLU A 48 10.28 12.07 -3.13
CA GLU A 48 11.34 12.15 -4.15
C GLU A 48 10.95 13.14 -5.27
N ASN A 49 9.67 13.17 -5.66
CA ASN A 49 9.17 14.08 -6.69
C ASN A 49 8.79 15.48 -6.17
N SER A 50 8.77 15.71 -4.85
CA SER A 50 8.39 17.01 -4.28
C SER A 50 9.35 18.16 -4.65
N GLY A 51 10.60 17.85 -5.03
CA GLY A 51 11.60 18.80 -5.52
C GLY A 51 11.48 19.14 -7.02
N LEU A 52 10.76 18.36 -7.80
CA LEU A 52 10.60 18.52 -9.25
C LEU A 52 9.24 19.14 -9.57
N ARG A 53 9.08 20.42 -9.22
CA ARG A 53 7.83 21.19 -9.36
C ARG A 53 7.39 21.47 -10.82
N TYR A 54 7.98 20.84 -11.84
CA TYR A 54 7.81 21.25 -13.24
C TYR A 54 7.80 20.10 -14.27
N LEU A 55 7.21 18.94 -13.97
CA LEU A 55 6.81 18.03 -15.04
C LEU A 55 5.34 17.66 -14.91
N ASP A 56 4.63 17.91 -16.00
CA ASP A 56 3.18 17.91 -16.19
C ASP A 56 2.62 16.48 -16.32
N ASP A 57 2.97 15.60 -15.39
CA ASP A 57 2.39 14.25 -15.26
C ASP A 57 1.52 14.21 -13.99
N ARG A 58 0.61 15.20 -13.85
CA ARG A 58 -0.31 15.33 -12.70
C ARG A 58 -1.17 14.09 -12.43
N LEU A 59 -1.34 13.22 -13.43
CA LEU A 59 -2.12 11.99 -13.33
C LEU A 59 -1.47 10.97 -12.38
N ASP A 60 -0.13 10.89 -12.34
CA ASP A 60 0.56 9.89 -11.49
C ASP A 60 0.50 10.24 -10.00
N MET A 61 0.58 11.53 -9.64
CA MET A 61 0.60 11.95 -8.24
C MET A 61 -0.78 11.91 -7.58
N GLU A 62 -1.86 12.15 -8.33
CA GLU A 62 -3.23 11.97 -7.82
C GLU A 62 -3.54 10.48 -7.61
N GLU A 63 -3.09 9.64 -8.54
CA GLU A 63 -3.30 8.19 -8.43
C GLU A 63 -2.52 7.59 -7.26
N LEU A 64 -1.28 8.03 -7.03
CA LEU A 64 -0.47 7.63 -5.86
C LEU A 64 -1.13 8.06 -4.54
N ARG A 65 -1.67 9.28 -4.46
CA ARG A 65 -2.45 9.73 -3.29
C ARG A 65 -3.67 8.87 -3.07
N SER A 66 -4.44 8.63 -4.13
CA SER A 66 -5.63 7.78 -4.08
C SER A 66 -5.29 6.35 -3.65
N LEU A 67 -4.18 5.79 -4.15
CA LEU A 67 -3.71 4.46 -3.77
C LEU A 67 -3.34 4.40 -2.28
N ARG A 68 -2.57 5.38 -1.80
CA ARG A 68 -2.22 5.48 -0.38
C ARG A 68 -3.48 5.55 0.49
N ASP A 69 -4.43 6.41 0.16
CA ASP A 69 -5.67 6.56 0.93
C ASP A 69 -6.51 5.28 0.90
N ARG A 70 -6.56 4.57 -0.23
CA ARG A 70 -7.21 3.25 -0.36
C ARG A 70 -6.52 2.17 0.46
N ALA A 71 -5.19 2.16 0.52
CA ALA A 71 -4.41 1.22 1.33
C ALA A 71 -4.70 1.45 2.82
N SER A 72 -4.68 2.71 3.26
CA SER A 72 -5.03 3.11 4.63
C SER A 72 -6.42 2.65 5.04
N ALA A 73 -7.42 2.97 4.21
CA ALA A 73 -8.80 2.56 4.47
C ALA A 73 -8.94 1.02 4.51
N SER A 74 -8.15 0.30 3.71
CA SER A 74 -8.15 -1.17 3.72
C SER A 74 -7.57 -1.74 5.01
N ILE A 75 -6.49 -1.15 5.53
CA ILE A 75 -5.91 -1.50 6.84
C ILE A 75 -6.93 -1.25 7.95
N GLU A 76 -7.54 -0.06 7.99
CA GLU A 76 -8.56 0.30 8.98
C GLU A 76 -9.76 -0.67 8.95
N LEU A 77 -10.23 -1.01 7.76
CA LEU A 77 -11.34 -1.95 7.59
C LEU A 77 -10.98 -3.33 8.15
N ILE A 78 -9.79 -3.84 7.84
CA ILE A 78 -9.33 -5.15 8.32
C ILE A 78 -9.22 -5.14 9.86
N LEU A 79 -8.65 -4.08 10.44
CA LEU A 79 -8.52 -3.93 11.89
C LEU A 79 -9.89 -3.86 12.58
N ARG A 80 -10.83 -3.12 11.98
CA ARG A 80 -12.20 -2.99 12.49
C ARG A 80 -12.99 -4.30 12.42
N ILE A 81 -12.85 -5.06 11.34
CA ILE A 81 -13.49 -6.38 11.19
C ILE A 81 -13.01 -7.34 12.28
N ARG A 82 -11.71 -7.32 12.59
CA ARG A 82 -11.12 -8.25 13.57
C ARG A 82 -11.22 -7.79 15.03
N GLY A 83 -11.82 -6.63 15.31
CA GLY A 83 -11.89 -6.07 16.66
C GLY A 83 -10.52 -5.73 17.26
N PHE A 84 -9.45 -5.77 16.46
CA PHE A 84 -8.09 -5.48 16.89
C PHE A 84 -7.88 -3.96 16.84
N VAL A 85 -8.20 -3.28 17.93
CA VAL A 85 -7.57 -2.00 18.26
C VAL A 85 -6.14 -2.34 18.70
N ASN A 86 -5.27 -2.66 17.74
CA ASN A 86 -3.90 -3.06 18.05
C ASN A 86 -3.08 -1.81 18.36
N LYS A 87 -2.92 -1.53 19.66
CA LYS A 87 -2.03 -0.50 20.21
C LYS A 87 -0.55 -0.74 19.86
N ASP A 88 -0.21 -1.93 19.34
CA ASP A 88 1.14 -2.35 18.96
C ASP A 88 1.54 -2.00 17.51
N LEU A 89 0.64 -1.41 16.70
CA LEU A 89 1.01 -0.89 15.36
C LEU A 89 1.58 0.54 15.40
N MET A 90 1.55 1.20 16.57
CA MET A 90 2.43 2.32 16.85
C MET A 90 3.74 1.75 17.37
N ASN A 91 4.70 1.49 16.48
CA ASN A 91 6.08 1.35 16.95
C ASN A 91 6.57 2.71 17.49
N PRO A 92 7.41 2.75 18.55
CA PRO A 92 7.77 3.95 19.31
C PRO A 92 8.56 5.00 18.53
#